data_AF-H0BSX9-F1
#
_entry.id   AF-H0BSX9-F1
#
_cell.length_a   1.000
_cell.length_b   1.000
_cell.length_c   1.000
_cell.angle_alpha   90.00
_cell.angle_beta   90.00
_cell.angle_gamma   90.00
#
_symmetry.space_group_name_H-M   'P 1'
#
loop_
_entity.id
_entity.type
_entity.pdbx_description
1 polymer ?
#
loop_
_entity_poly.entity_id
_entity_poly.type
_entity_poly.pdbx_seq_one_letter_code
_entity_poly.pdbx_strand_id
1 'polypeptide(L)'
;QHPQAGGLYHCVAGGDTNWHLYAKYVLAQAQQAQPAIELKATEVAPVPTSAFPTPARRPHNSRLDTTKLRAAFGITLPQWQQGVARMLAEIL
;
A
#
# COMPACT_ATOMS: atom_id res chain seq x y z
N GLN A 1 -22.55 5.92 -21.14
CA GLN A 1 -21.54 4.84 -20.98
C GLN A 1 -20.44 5.04 -22.04
N HIS A 2 -19.17 4.72 -21.76
CA HIS A 2 -18.03 4.87 -22.68
C HIS A 2 -17.56 3.50 -23.18
N PRO A 3 -18.26 2.83 -24.12
CA PRO A 3 -17.88 1.50 -24.61
C PRO A 3 -16.45 1.45 -25.18
N GLN A 4 -15.96 2.56 -25.73
CA GLN A 4 -14.58 2.73 -26.20
C GLN A 4 -13.52 2.67 -25.10
N ALA A 5 -13.90 2.86 -23.84
CA ALA A 5 -13.00 2.77 -22.70
C ALA A 5 -12.86 1.33 -22.16
N GLY A 6 -13.50 0.34 -22.80
CA GLY A 6 -13.34 -1.07 -22.44
C GLY A 6 -11.91 -1.58 -22.64
N GLY A 7 -11.41 -2.39 -21.70
CA GLY A 7 -10.10 -3.03 -21.83
C GLY A 7 -9.44 -3.36 -20.49
N LEU A 8 -8.17 -3.78 -20.55
CA LEU A 8 -7.34 -4.08 -19.38
C LEU A 8 -6.65 -2.82 -18.86
N TYR A 9 -6.69 -2.63 -17.53
CA TYR A 9 -6.07 -1.52 -16.81
C TYR A 9 -5.39 -2.01 -15.53
N HIS A 10 -4.27 -1.37 -15.17
CA HIS A 10 -3.76 -1.46 -13.80
C HIS A 10 -4.53 -0.48 -12.91
N CYS A 11 -4.96 -0.95 -11.75
CA CYS A 11 -5.69 -0.16 -10.76
C CYS A 11 -5.10 -0.41 -9.38
N VAL A 12 -4.23 0.50 -8.93
CA VAL A 12 -3.61 0.50 -7.60
C VAL A 12 -3.56 1.93 -7.08
N ALA A 13 -3.39 2.10 -5.77
CA ALA A 13 -3.10 3.41 -5.20
C ALA A 13 -1.81 4.01 -5.80
N GLY A 14 -1.67 5.33 -5.74
CA GLY A 14 -0.47 6.05 -6.14
C GLY A 14 0.70 5.80 -5.18
N GLY A 15 1.91 6.04 -5.70
CA GLY A 15 3.16 5.84 -4.98
C GLY A 15 3.61 4.38 -4.93
N ASP A 16 4.71 4.15 -4.25
CA ASP A 16 5.24 2.82 -3.98
C ASP A 16 5.93 2.77 -2.62
N THR A 17 6.09 1.57 -2.10
CA THR A 17 6.77 1.30 -0.83
C THR A 17 7.26 -0.14 -0.80
N ASN A 18 7.94 -0.53 0.28
CA ASN A 18 8.25 -1.92 0.59
C ASN A 18 7.55 -2.33 1.90
N TRP A 19 7.54 -3.64 2.19
CA TRP A 19 6.87 -4.17 3.39
C TRP A 19 7.40 -3.59 4.70
N HIS A 20 8.69 -3.27 4.76
CA HIS A 20 9.32 -2.68 5.94
C HIS A 20 8.81 -1.27 6.21
N LEU A 21 8.83 -0.39 5.20
CA LEU A 21 8.34 0.98 5.32
C LEU A 21 6.82 1.04 5.53
N TYR A 22 6.06 0.13 4.89
CA TYR A 22 4.62 0.00 5.11
C TYR A 22 4.31 -0.34 6.59
N ALA A 23 5.00 -1.33 7.16
CA ALA A 23 4.80 -1.72 8.56
C ALA A 23 5.14 -0.57 9.53
N LYS A 24 6.25 0.15 9.29
CA LYS A 24 6.60 1.34 10.09
C LYS A 24 5.52 2.43 10.01
N TYR A 25 4.97 2.67 8.83
CA TYR A 25 3.89 3.64 8.65
C TYR A 25 2.63 3.23 9.41
N VAL A 26 2.21 1.96 9.33
CA VAL A 26 1.03 1.44 10.04
C VAL A 26 1.18 1.61 11.56
N LEU A 27 2.33 1.25 12.13
CA LEU A 27 2.56 1.40 13.58
C LEU A 27 2.53 2.87 14.01
N ALA A 28 3.15 3.76 13.23
CA ALA A 28 3.11 5.20 13.50
C ALA A 28 1.67 5.76 13.45
N GLN A 29 0.88 5.35 12.45
CA GLN A 29 -0.53 5.76 12.34
C GLN A 29 -1.38 5.19 13.47
N ALA A 30 -1.20 3.93 13.86
CA ALA A 30 -1.94 3.32 14.96
C ALA A 30 -1.69 4.03 16.29
N GLN A 31 -0.43 4.39 16.58
CA GLN A 31 -0.07 5.15 17.78
C GLN A 31 -0.71 6.54 17.81
N GLN A 32 -0.87 7.18 16.64
CA GLN A 32 -1.53 8.48 16.52
C GLN A 32 -3.05 8.37 16.65
N ALA A 33 -3.66 7.34 16.04
CA ALA A 33 -5.11 7.14 16.05
C ALA A 33 -5.64 6.70 17.42
N GLN A 34 -4.93 5.80 18.11
CA GLN A 34 -5.30 5.33 19.44
C GLN A 34 -4.10 5.37 20.39
N PRO A 35 -3.81 6.51 21.07
CA PRO A 35 -2.66 6.64 21.95
C PRO A 35 -2.61 5.64 23.11
N ALA A 36 -3.76 5.09 23.51
CA ALA A 36 -3.88 4.05 24.54
C ALA A 36 -3.44 2.66 24.08
N ILE A 37 -3.21 2.44 22.78
CA ILE A 37 -2.73 1.15 22.28
C ILE A 37 -1.28 0.93 22.71
N GLU A 38 -1.03 -0.16 23.43
CA GLU A 38 0.33 -0.51 23.85
C GLU A 38 1.03 -1.29 22.73
N LEU A 39 1.81 -0.58 21.91
CA LEU A 39 2.64 -1.20 20.89
C LEU A 39 3.89 -1.82 21.52
N LYS A 40 3.94 -3.16 21.58
CA LYS A 40 5.13 -3.91 22.05
C LYS A 40 6.32 -3.82 21.10
N ALA A 41 6.07 -3.54 19.82
CA ALA A 41 7.12 -3.44 18.82
C ALA A 41 7.86 -2.11 18.97
N THR A 42 9.12 -2.17 19.45
CA THR A 42 9.99 -1.00 19.61
C THR A 42 10.82 -0.70 18.36
N GLU A 43 11.07 -1.72 17.53
CA GLU A 43 11.83 -1.62 16.29
C GLU A 43 11.20 -2.49 15.20
N VAL A 44 11.28 -2.01 13.95
CA VAL A 44 11.02 -2.81 12.76
C VAL A 44 12.31 -2.81 11.93
N ALA A 45 13.06 -3.90 11.96
CA ALA A 45 14.30 -4.04 11.20
C ALA A 45 14.02 -4.50 9.76
N PRO A 46 14.75 -3.99 8.74
CA PRO A 46 14.63 -4.48 7.38
C PRO A 46 15.25 -5.88 7.26
N VAL A 47 14.74 -6.70 6.35
CA VAL A 47 15.26 -8.04 6.10
C VAL A 47 15.18 -8.38 4.61
N PRO A 48 16.20 -9.04 4.02
CA PRO A 48 16.12 -9.50 2.63
C PRO A 48 15.11 -10.63 2.46
N THR A 49 14.50 -10.72 1.28
CA THR A 49 13.56 -11.80 0.95
C THR A 49 14.16 -13.20 1.07
N SER A 50 15.48 -13.34 0.96
CA SER A 50 16.18 -14.63 1.07
C SER A 50 16.18 -15.19 2.49
N ALA A 51 15.99 -14.37 3.51
CA ALA A 51 15.93 -14.82 4.90
C ALA A 51 14.63 -15.60 5.21
N PHE A 52 13.59 -15.40 4.40
CA PHE A 52 12.28 -16.02 4.57
C PHE A 52 11.79 -16.62 3.25
N PRO A 53 12.29 -17.79 2.84
CA PRO A 53 11.92 -18.42 1.58
C PRO A 53 10.45 -18.87 1.60
N THR A 54 9.73 -18.60 0.51
CA THR A 54 8.33 -19.03 0.32
C THR A 54 8.23 -19.99 -0.87
N PRO A 55 7.31 -20.99 -0.85
CA PRO A 55 7.19 -21.97 -1.94
C PRO A 55 6.98 -21.35 -3.33
N ALA A 56 6.15 -20.29 -3.42
CA ALA A 56 5.97 -19.54 -4.66
C ALA A 56 6.91 -18.32 -4.69
N ARG A 57 7.62 -18.13 -5.81
CA ARG A 57 8.53 -17.00 -6.01
C ARG A 57 7.78 -15.67 -5.95
N ARG A 58 8.23 -14.76 -5.07
CA ARG A 58 7.71 -13.40 -4.99
C ARG A 58 8.47 -12.46 -5.94
N PRO A 59 7.77 -11.61 -6.71
CA PRO A 59 8.42 -10.62 -7.55
C PRO A 59 9.12 -9.56 -6.68
N HIS A 60 10.28 -9.09 -7.14
CA HIS A 60 11.02 -8.02 -6.46
C HIS A 60 10.47 -6.62 -6.81
N ASN A 61 9.72 -6.53 -7.91
CA ASN A 61 9.09 -5.31 -8.36
C ASN A 61 7.63 -5.60 -8.71
N SER A 62 6.72 -5.06 -7.90
CA SER A 62 5.27 -5.15 -8.11
C SER A 62 4.66 -3.80 -8.47
N ARG A 63 5.46 -2.80 -8.86
CA ARG A 63 4.96 -1.48 -9.25
C ARG A 63 4.18 -1.60 -10.55
N LEU A 64 3.01 -0.97 -10.60
CA LEU A 64 2.13 -0.96 -11.76
C LEU A 64 1.89 0.48 -12.24
N ASP A 65 2.09 0.73 -13.52
CA ASP A 65 1.75 2.02 -14.12
C ASP A 65 0.23 2.13 -14.36
N THR A 66 -0.39 3.14 -13.74
CA THR A 66 -1.83 3.42 -13.80
C THR A 66 -2.19 4.57 -14.74
N THR A 67 -1.24 5.08 -15.53
CA THR A 67 -1.44 6.21 -16.46
C THR A 67 -2.58 5.97 -17.43
N LYS A 68 -2.71 4.75 -17.97
CA LYS A 68 -3.81 4.37 -18.87
C LYS A 68 -5.18 4.56 -18.21
N LEU A 69 -5.33 4.13 -16.94
CA LEU A 69 -6.59 4.23 -16.20
C LEU A 69 -6.94 5.69 -15.91
N ARG A 70 -5.96 6.44 -15.39
CA ARG A 70 -6.14 7.87 -15.05
C ARG A 70 -6.52 8.70 -16.28
N ALA A 71 -5.87 8.47 -17.42
CA ALA A 71 -6.16 9.17 -18.66
C ALA A 71 -7.53 8.78 -19.25
N ALA A 72 -7.88 7.49 -19.26
CA ALA A 72 -9.13 7.01 -19.85
C ALA A 72 -10.38 7.49 -19.10
N PHE A 73 -10.30 7.62 -17.77
CA PHE A 73 -11.45 7.94 -16.92
C PHE A 73 -11.38 9.32 -16.25
N GLY A 74 -10.29 10.07 -16.43
CA GLY A 74 -10.11 11.39 -15.79
C GLY A 74 -10.03 11.32 -14.26
N ILE A 75 -9.63 10.18 -13.70
CA ILE A 75 -9.59 9.96 -12.25
C ILE A 75 -8.18 10.15 -11.69
N THR A 76 -8.13 10.52 -10.42
CA THR A 76 -6.88 10.51 -9.63
C THR A 76 -6.90 9.33 -8.67
N LEU A 77 -5.79 8.61 -8.60
CA LEU A 77 -5.58 7.53 -7.63
C LEU A 77 -4.76 8.11 -6.48
N PRO A 78 -5.30 8.17 -5.25
CA PRO A 78 -4.62 8.79 -4.11
C PRO A 78 -3.38 7.99 -3.71
N GLN A 79 -2.45 8.65 -3.01
CA GLN A 79 -1.27 7.99 -2.43
C GLN A 79 -1.70 6.90 -1.44
N TRP A 80 -0.99 5.76 -1.43
CA TRP A 80 -1.36 4.58 -0.62
C TRP A 80 -1.54 4.89 0.88
N GLN A 81 -0.77 5.84 1.41
CA GLN A 81 -0.82 6.30 2.80
C GLN A 81 -2.22 6.76 3.23
N GLN A 82 -2.96 7.42 2.32
CA GLN A 82 -4.28 7.96 2.61
C GLN A 82 -5.29 6.83 2.88
N GLY A 83 -5.26 5.78 2.08
CA GLY A 83 -6.12 4.61 2.27
C GLY A 83 -5.81 3.87 3.57
N VAL A 84 -4.52 3.71 3.89
CA VAL A 84 -4.09 3.05 5.14
C VAL A 84 -4.48 3.86 6.37
N ALA A 85 -4.22 5.17 6.37
CA ALA A 85 -4.56 6.04 7.50
C ALA A 85 -6.07 6.07 7.75
N ARG A 86 -6.87 6.18 6.67
CA ARG A 86 -8.33 6.12 6.76
C ARG A 86 -8.81 4.81 7.38
N MET A 87 -8.33 3.68 6.87
CA MET A 87 -8.73 2.36 7.36
C MET A 87 -8.40 2.22 8.85
N LEU A 88 -7.19 2.62 9.28
CA LEU A 88 -6.80 2.58 10.68
C LEU A 88 -7.68 3.46 11.57
N ALA A 89 -8.05 4.66 11.10
CA ALA A 89 -8.97 5.54 11.83
C ALA A 89 -10.41 4.99 11.92
N GLU A 90 -10.80 4.08 11.03
CA GLU A 90 -12.13 3.45 11.06
C GLU A 90 -12.17 2.19 11.95
N ILE A 91 -11.04 1.49 12.16
CA ILE A 91 -11.00 0.21 12.88
C ILE A 91 -10.37 0.27 14.28
N LEU A 92 -9.68 1.37 14.61
CA LEU A 92 -9.12 1.64 15.94
C LEU A 92 -10.00 2.65 16.66
#